data_AF-A0A7K2VTJ9-F1
#
_entry.id   AF-A0A7K2VTJ9-F1
#
_cell.length_a   1.000
_cell.length_b   1.000
_cell.length_c   1.000
_cell.angle_alpha   90.00
_cell.angle_beta   90.00
_cell.angle_gamma   90.00
#
_symmetry.space_group_name_H-M   'P 1'
#
loop_
_entity.id
_entity.type
_entity.pdbx_description
1 polymer ?
#
loop_
_entity_poly.entity_id
_entity_poly.type
_entity_poly.pdbx_seq_one_letter_code
_entity_poly.pdbx_strand_id
1 'polypeptide(L)'
;GLLRRALAVWARPGATVRVSATPGTFTGGPAGPPQLLYAGDVDAARVVILYDGLRIARYAEPRDGTEGAALDFARVDGATGAEASALVLGRSDGNVRYLTAPWVKKAAGRDLTKPESAPTALTLADGVTSPLASPALRAGDCTSWTVLQLTDGSGTQLSSDLGELVPAHLTAGRPGSTGEATGAEGLRAWAPFACSLAAERA
;
A
#
# COMPACT_ATOMS: atom_id res chain seq x y z
N GLY A 1 23.59 -10.77 -2.40
CA GLY A 1 22.93 -9.57 -1.85
C GLY A 1 21.43 -9.68 -2.02
N LEU A 2 20.67 -8.87 -1.27
CA LEU A 2 19.20 -8.91 -1.23
C LEU A 2 18.56 -8.80 -2.62
N LEU A 3 18.98 -7.83 -3.44
CA LEU A 3 18.45 -7.65 -4.80
C LEU A 3 18.61 -8.90 -5.69
N ARG A 4 19.78 -9.55 -5.65
CA ARG A 4 20.04 -10.78 -6.41
C ARG A 4 19.07 -11.90 -6.00
N ARG A 5 18.78 -12.03 -4.70
CA ARG A 5 17.82 -13.03 -4.20
C ARG A 5 16.41 -12.69 -4.66
N ALA A 6 15.97 -11.44 -4.52
CA ALA A 6 14.65 -11.00 -4.96
C ALA A 6 14.42 -11.29 -6.46
N LEU A 7 15.40 -10.97 -7.33
CA LEU A 7 15.32 -11.25 -8.76
C LEU A 7 15.30 -12.76 -9.07
N ALA A 8 16.09 -13.56 -8.36
CA ALA A 8 16.09 -15.02 -8.52
C ALA A 8 14.74 -15.63 -8.12
N VAL A 9 14.19 -15.18 -6.98
CA VAL A 9 12.89 -15.63 -6.48
C VAL A 9 11.75 -15.20 -7.41
N TRP A 10 11.77 -13.98 -7.94
CA TRP A 10 10.78 -13.57 -8.93
C TRP A 10 10.86 -14.40 -10.21
N ALA A 11 12.06 -14.67 -10.73
CA ALA A 11 12.20 -15.49 -11.92
C ALA A 11 11.69 -16.92 -11.69
N ARG A 12 12.01 -17.53 -10.55
CA ARG A 12 11.65 -18.91 -10.18
C ARG A 12 11.51 -19.04 -8.65
N PRO A 13 10.28 -18.91 -8.11
CA PRO A 13 10.05 -19.06 -6.67
C PRO A 13 10.38 -20.47 -6.21
N GLY A 14 11.11 -20.59 -5.10
CA GLY A 14 11.36 -21.89 -4.46
C GLY A 14 10.11 -22.40 -3.74
N ALA A 15 10.07 -23.70 -3.42
CA ALA A 15 8.91 -24.33 -2.78
C ALA A 15 8.54 -23.75 -1.40
N THR A 16 9.50 -23.12 -0.71
CA THR A 16 9.31 -22.49 0.60
C THR A 16 8.91 -21.01 0.51
N VAL A 17 8.86 -20.44 -0.69
CA VAL A 17 8.45 -19.04 -0.90
C VAL A 17 6.93 -18.97 -0.97
N ARG A 18 6.32 -18.17 -0.11
CA ARG A 18 4.89 -17.88 -0.21
C ARG A 18 4.66 -16.94 -1.38
N VAL A 19 3.91 -17.37 -2.38
CA VAL A 19 3.51 -16.52 -3.51
C VAL A 19 2.08 -16.06 -3.32
N SER A 20 1.84 -14.76 -3.43
CA SER A 20 0.51 -14.17 -3.40
C SER A 20 0.34 -13.15 -4.52
N ALA A 21 -0.89 -12.88 -4.92
CA ALA A 21 -1.17 -11.94 -6.00
C ALA A 21 -2.58 -11.35 -5.89
N THR A 22 -2.72 -10.05 -6.16
CA THR A 22 -4.03 -9.43 -6.39
C THR A 22 -4.78 -10.23 -7.46
N PRO A 23 -6.09 -10.49 -7.32
CA PRO A 23 -6.85 -11.25 -8.32
C PRO A 23 -6.64 -10.74 -9.76
N GLY A 24 -6.41 -11.65 -10.70
CA GLY A 24 -6.13 -11.30 -12.11
C GLY A 24 -4.68 -10.88 -12.41
N THR A 25 -3.78 -10.94 -11.41
CA THR A 25 -2.35 -10.68 -11.60
C THR A 25 -1.60 -11.95 -12.01
N PHE A 26 -0.82 -11.87 -13.10
CA PHE A 26 0.08 -12.95 -13.47
C PHE A 26 1.20 -13.10 -12.43
N THR A 27 1.67 -14.33 -12.16
CA THR A 27 2.69 -14.63 -11.12
C THR A 27 4.01 -15.16 -11.66
N GLY A 28 4.14 -15.32 -12.99
CA GLY A 28 5.40 -15.74 -13.61
C GLY A 28 6.47 -14.65 -13.60
N GLY A 29 7.63 -14.97 -14.17
CA GLY A 29 8.79 -14.05 -14.25
C GLY A 29 8.47 -12.70 -14.92
N PRO A 30 9.33 -11.69 -14.72
CA PRO A 30 9.05 -10.30 -15.12
C PRO A 30 8.83 -10.17 -16.63
N ALA A 31 7.83 -9.36 -17.02
CA ALA A 31 7.48 -9.16 -18.43
C ALA A 31 8.46 -8.22 -19.17
N GLY A 32 9.06 -7.28 -18.44
CA GLY A 32 10.11 -6.38 -18.91
C GLY A 32 11.29 -6.34 -17.94
N PRO A 33 12.32 -5.52 -18.21
CA PRO A 33 13.45 -5.34 -17.31
C PRO A 33 12.99 -4.87 -15.92
N PRO A 34 13.27 -5.61 -14.83
CA PRO A 34 12.89 -5.19 -13.48
C PRO A 34 13.54 -3.86 -13.09
N GLN A 35 12.71 -2.89 -12.72
CA GLN A 35 13.12 -1.59 -12.19
C GLN A 35 13.06 -1.63 -10.67
N LEU A 36 14.16 -1.28 -10.01
CA LEU A 36 14.22 -1.21 -8.55
C LEU A 36 13.55 0.07 -8.06
N LEU A 37 12.51 -0.08 -7.23
CA LEU A 37 11.86 1.05 -6.56
C LEU A 37 12.33 1.19 -5.11
N TYR A 38 12.60 0.08 -4.42
CA TYR A 38 13.06 0.08 -3.03
C TYR A 38 13.80 -1.21 -2.68
N ALA A 39 14.83 -1.10 -1.84
CA ALA A 39 15.46 -2.24 -1.17
C ALA A 39 15.98 -1.79 0.21
N GLY A 40 15.45 -2.36 1.28
CA GLY A 40 15.81 -1.94 2.64
C GLY A 40 15.13 -2.76 3.72
N ASP A 41 15.46 -2.43 4.97
CA ASP A 41 14.83 -3.05 6.14
C ASP A 41 13.52 -2.32 6.50
N VAL A 42 12.47 -3.10 6.75
CA VAL A 42 11.14 -2.63 7.15
C VAL A 42 10.69 -3.50 8.32
N ASP A 43 10.65 -2.91 9.52
CA ASP A 43 10.42 -3.62 10.78
C ASP A 43 11.33 -4.87 10.87
N ALA A 44 10.82 -6.08 11.10
CA ALA A 44 11.61 -7.31 11.18
C ALA A 44 11.96 -7.98 9.83
N ALA A 45 11.68 -7.32 8.69
CA ALA A 45 11.88 -7.88 7.35
C ALA A 45 12.86 -7.05 6.51
N ARG A 46 13.47 -7.71 5.53
CA ARG A 46 14.13 -7.08 4.37
C ARG A 46 13.16 -7.10 3.20
N VAL A 47 12.91 -5.95 2.59
CA VAL A 47 11.91 -5.79 1.54
C VAL A 47 12.58 -5.26 0.28
N VAL A 48 12.17 -5.80 -0.88
CA VAL A 48 12.50 -5.28 -2.21
C VAL A 48 11.20 -5.04 -2.98
N ILE A 49 11.05 -3.86 -3.56
CA ILE A 49 9.97 -3.52 -4.47
C ILE A 49 10.55 -3.35 -5.87
N LEU A 50 10.00 -4.11 -6.82
CA LEU A 50 10.38 -4.05 -8.23
C LEU A 50 9.15 -3.77 -9.10
N TYR A 51 9.36 -3.11 -10.24
CA TYR A 51 8.35 -2.86 -11.27
C TYR A 51 8.82 -3.40 -12.61
N ASP A 52 8.01 -4.18 -13.33
CA ASP A 52 8.36 -4.73 -14.66
C ASP A 52 7.76 -3.97 -15.85
N GLY A 53 7.08 -2.85 -15.60
CA GLY A 53 6.32 -2.11 -16.62
C GLY A 53 4.82 -2.40 -16.64
N LEU A 54 4.35 -3.41 -15.88
CA LEU A 54 2.92 -3.75 -15.78
C LEU A 54 2.47 -4.00 -14.33
N ARG A 55 3.35 -4.56 -13.50
CA ARG A 55 3.02 -4.97 -12.13
C ARG A 55 4.16 -4.72 -11.16
N ILE A 56 3.79 -4.58 -9.90
CA ILE A 56 4.72 -4.58 -8.77
C ILE A 56 4.99 -6.01 -8.34
N ALA A 57 6.26 -6.32 -8.05
CA ALA A 57 6.67 -7.49 -7.31
C ALA A 57 7.32 -7.04 -5.99
N ARG A 58 6.73 -7.47 -4.87
CA ARG A 58 7.27 -7.26 -3.53
C ARG A 58 7.87 -8.56 -3.04
N TYR A 59 9.19 -8.57 -2.86
CA TYR A 59 9.89 -9.64 -2.16
C TYR A 59 10.12 -9.22 -0.71
N ALA A 60 9.81 -10.10 0.24
CA ALA A 60 10.11 -9.90 1.65
C ALA A 60 10.69 -11.16 2.28
N GLU A 61 11.77 -11.03 3.04
CA GLU A 61 12.35 -12.12 3.83
C GLU A 61 12.58 -11.62 5.28
N PRO A 62 12.59 -12.50 6.29
CA PRO A 62 13.01 -12.10 7.63
C PRO A 62 14.43 -11.51 7.62
N ARG A 63 14.74 -10.64 8.59
CA ARG A 63 16.12 -10.18 8.78
C ARG A 63 17.07 -11.34 9.12
N ASP A 64 16.58 -12.35 9.85
CA ASP A 64 17.38 -13.47 10.32
C ASP A 64 17.08 -14.74 9.52
N GLY A 65 17.55 -14.77 8.27
CA GLY A 65 17.41 -15.92 7.37
C GLY A 65 16.49 -15.64 6.17
N THR A 66 16.03 -16.70 5.51
CA THR A 66 15.13 -16.62 4.35
C THR A 66 13.92 -17.54 4.46
N GLU A 67 13.76 -18.23 5.60
CA GLU A 67 12.58 -19.04 5.87
C GLU A 67 11.36 -18.13 6.02
N GLY A 68 10.24 -18.49 5.40
CA GLY A 68 9.06 -17.62 5.37
C GLY A 68 9.16 -16.43 4.40
N ALA A 69 10.10 -16.46 3.45
CA ALA A 69 10.15 -15.46 2.39
C ALA A 69 8.83 -15.44 1.58
N ALA A 70 8.39 -14.24 1.22
CA ALA A 70 7.18 -13.99 0.46
C ALA A 70 7.49 -13.24 -0.84
N LEU A 71 6.73 -13.55 -1.87
CA LEU A 71 6.70 -12.87 -3.15
C LEU A 71 5.25 -12.50 -3.47
N ASP A 72 4.95 -11.22 -3.38
CA ASP A 72 3.61 -10.68 -3.58
C ASP A 72 3.55 -9.90 -4.90
N PHE A 73 2.46 -10.03 -5.63
CA PHE A 73 2.25 -9.33 -6.90
C PHE A 73 1.01 -8.44 -6.86
N ALA A 74 1.12 -7.25 -7.47
CA ALA A 74 -0.04 -6.39 -7.71
C ALA A 74 0.02 -5.79 -9.11
N ARG A 75 -1.09 -5.89 -9.84
CA ARG A 75 -1.28 -5.18 -11.11
C ARG A 75 -1.30 -3.68 -10.82
N VAL A 76 -0.54 -2.92 -11.62
CA VAL A 76 -0.50 -1.45 -11.56
C VAL A 76 -0.51 -0.86 -12.96
N ASP A 77 -0.96 -1.62 -13.96
CA ASP A 77 -1.16 -1.11 -15.31
C ASP A 77 -2.21 0.01 -15.28
N GLY A 78 -1.82 1.17 -15.79
CA GLY A 78 -2.68 2.36 -15.78
C GLY A 78 -2.70 3.13 -14.47
N ALA A 79 -1.99 2.69 -13.42
CA ALA A 79 -1.89 3.44 -12.17
C ALA A 79 -1.20 4.78 -12.42
N THR A 80 -1.88 5.88 -12.14
CA THR A 80 -1.36 7.24 -12.29
C THR A 80 -1.76 8.10 -11.11
N GLY A 81 -1.09 9.25 -10.91
CA GLY A 81 -1.45 10.20 -9.87
C GLY A 81 -1.58 9.56 -8.48
N ALA A 82 -2.78 9.63 -7.90
CA ALA A 82 -3.11 9.10 -6.57
C ALA A 82 -2.84 7.59 -6.44
N GLU A 83 -3.16 6.80 -7.46
CA GLU A 83 -3.00 5.33 -7.44
C GLU A 83 -1.53 4.90 -7.51
N ALA A 84 -0.68 5.73 -8.12
CA ALA A 84 0.77 5.52 -8.20
C ALA A 84 1.52 6.11 -6.99
N SER A 85 0.82 6.76 -6.04
CA SER A 85 1.46 7.56 -5.00
C SER A 85 1.98 6.78 -3.79
N ALA A 86 1.56 5.52 -3.59
CA ALA A 86 2.06 4.70 -2.51
C ALA A 86 1.99 3.19 -2.78
N LEU A 87 2.94 2.46 -2.19
CA LEU A 87 3.01 1.01 -2.16
C LEU A 87 3.22 0.52 -0.74
N VAL A 88 2.59 -0.57 -0.36
CA VAL A 88 2.78 -1.20 0.95
C VAL A 88 4.14 -1.88 1.00
N LEU A 89 4.97 -1.46 1.95
CA LEU A 89 6.26 -2.10 2.24
C LEU A 89 6.10 -3.29 3.18
N GLY A 90 5.20 -3.20 4.14
CA GLY A 90 4.99 -4.26 5.11
C GLY A 90 3.85 -3.95 6.05
N ARG A 91 3.32 -5.02 6.64
CA ARG A 91 2.31 -4.99 7.69
C ARG A 91 2.83 -5.80 8.87
N SER A 92 2.89 -5.19 10.04
CA SER A 92 3.40 -5.81 11.27
C SER A 92 2.79 -5.11 12.49
N ASP A 93 2.54 -5.85 13.56
CA ASP A 93 2.07 -5.31 14.86
C ASP A 93 0.86 -4.35 14.76
N GLY A 94 -0.10 -4.66 13.89
CA GLY A 94 -1.31 -3.86 13.66
C GLY A 94 -1.09 -2.60 12.80
N ASN A 95 0.11 -2.40 12.27
CA ASN A 95 0.49 -1.24 11.48
C ASN A 95 0.88 -1.62 10.04
N VAL A 96 0.89 -0.60 9.19
CA VAL A 96 1.38 -0.64 7.81
C VAL A 96 2.39 0.48 7.60
N ARG A 97 3.40 0.21 6.78
CA ARG A 97 4.35 1.22 6.27
C ARG A 97 4.24 1.30 4.75
N TYR A 98 4.30 2.51 4.23
CA TYR A 98 4.23 2.77 2.80
C TYR A 98 5.54 3.32 2.27
N LEU A 99 5.89 2.91 1.05
CA LEU A 99 6.78 3.61 0.16
C LEU A 99 5.95 4.62 -0.62
N THR A 100 6.26 5.90 -0.51
CA THR A 100 5.59 6.97 -1.26
C THR A 100 6.32 7.29 -2.55
N ALA A 101 5.59 7.71 -3.57
CA ALA A 101 6.19 8.19 -4.80
C ALA A 101 7.04 9.46 -4.59
N PRO A 102 8.05 9.72 -5.45
CA PRO A 102 8.96 10.85 -5.27
C PRO A 102 8.33 12.24 -5.29
N TRP A 103 7.12 12.39 -5.85
CA TRP A 103 6.39 13.66 -5.91
C TRP A 103 5.55 13.94 -4.65
N VAL A 104 5.39 12.96 -3.75
CA VAL A 104 4.65 13.13 -2.49
C VAL A 104 5.43 14.06 -1.57
N LYS A 105 4.75 15.09 -1.07
CA LYS A 105 5.34 16.13 -0.21
C LYS A 105 4.97 15.96 1.26
N LYS A 106 3.80 15.41 1.55
CA LYS A 106 3.31 15.18 2.92
C LYS A 106 2.55 13.87 2.99
N ALA A 107 2.64 13.20 4.12
CA ALA A 107 1.83 12.05 4.48
C ALA A 107 1.20 12.28 5.86
N ALA A 108 -0.02 11.78 6.03
CA ALA A 108 -0.74 11.85 7.29
C ALA A 108 -1.70 10.66 7.43
N GLY A 109 -2.07 10.33 8.65
CA GLY A 109 -3.16 9.39 8.96
C GLY A 109 -4.43 10.15 9.32
N ARG A 110 -5.59 9.65 8.89
CA ARG A 110 -6.91 10.19 9.26
C ARG A 110 -7.83 9.06 9.69
N ASP A 111 -8.63 9.28 10.72
CA ASP A 111 -9.74 8.39 11.07
C ASP A 111 -10.98 8.77 10.25
N LEU A 112 -11.36 7.90 9.31
CA LEU A 112 -12.48 8.11 8.40
C LEU A 112 -13.83 8.11 9.14
N THR A 113 -13.92 7.49 10.32
CA THR A 113 -15.12 7.53 11.18
C THR A 113 -15.32 8.89 11.86
N LYS A 114 -14.29 9.75 11.85
CA LYS A 114 -14.28 11.06 12.49
C LYS A 114 -14.00 12.16 11.46
N PRO A 115 -14.97 12.49 10.59
CA PRO A 115 -14.74 13.33 9.42
C PRO A 115 -14.23 14.74 9.77
N GLU A 116 -14.60 15.27 10.94
CA GLU A 116 -14.17 16.61 11.38
C GLU A 116 -12.82 16.61 12.11
N SER A 117 -12.24 15.45 12.40
CA SER A 117 -10.94 15.38 13.08
C SER A 117 -9.80 15.83 12.15
N ALA A 118 -8.79 16.48 12.70
CA ALA A 118 -7.59 16.83 11.96
C ALA A 118 -6.77 15.56 11.63
N PRO A 119 -6.07 15.52 10.48
CA PRO A 119 -5.16 14.42 10.17
C PRO A 119 -3.91 14.51 11.06
N THR A 120 -3.36 13.36 11.41
CA THR A 120 -2.11 13.25 12.19
C THR A 120 -0.94 13.07 11.23
N ALA A 121 0.05 13.96 11.28
CA ALA A 121 1.20 13.90 10.37
C ALA A 121 1.99 12.59 10.55
N LEU A 122 2.41 12.00 9.43
CA LEU A 122 3.36 10.89 9.39
C LEU A 122 4.73 11.44 9.00
N THR A 123 5.79 10.91 9.62
CA THR A 123 7.15 11.21 9.19
C THR A 123 7.44 10.52 7.87
N LEU A 124 8.17 11.18 6.97
CA LEU A 124 8.72 10.60 5.75
C LEU A 124 10.23 10.54 5.89
N ALA A 125 10.81 9.34 5.81
CA ALA A 125 12.25 9.11 5.80
C ALA A 125 12.59 8.30 4.55
N ASP A 126 13.36 8.89 3.63
CA ASP A 126 13.72 8.26 2.34
C ASP A 126 12.52 7.70 1.55
N GLY A 127 11.40 8.44 1.58
CA GLY A 127 10.14 8.04 0.94
C GLY A 127 9.34 6.99 1.72
N VAL A 128 9.75 6.60 2.92
CA VAL A 128 9.04 5.63 3.77
C VAL A 128 8.27 6.34 4.87
N THR A 129 7.01 5.96 5.08
CA THR A 129 6.20 6.51 6.17
C THR A 129 6.61 5.95 7.53
N SER A 130 6.44 6.74 8.58
CA SER A 130 6.23 6.20 9.93
C SER A 130 5.06 5.21 9.94
N PRO A 131 4.97 4.29 10.91
CA PRO A 131 3.86 3.33 10.97
C PRO A 131 2.50 4.04 11.00
N LEU A 132 1.54 3.49 10.26
CA LEU A 132 0.14 3.88 10.29
C LEU A 132 -0.68 2.68 10.75
N ALA A 133 -1.68 2.88 11.62
CA ALA A 133 -2.59 1.80 12.00
C ALA A 133 -3.24 1.21 10.74
N SER A 134 -3.13 -0.10 10.55
CA SER A 134 -3.64 -0.80 9.37
C SER A 134 -5.02 -1.37 9.65
N PRO A 135 -6.08 -0.88 8.97
CA PRO A 135 -7.37 -1.57 8.99
C PRO A 135 -7.28 -3.04 8.61
N ALA A 136 -6.44 -3.42 7.64
CA ALA A 136 -6.32 -4.78 7.16
C ALA A 136 -5.88 -5.79 8.23
N LEU A 137 -5.13 -5.35 9.24
CA LEU A 137 -4.71 -6.19 10.37
C LEU A 137 -5.66 -6.16 11.58
N ARG A 138 -6.71 -5.33 11.54
CA ARG A 138 -7.64 -5.18 12.66
C ARG A 138 -8.56 -6.39 12.78
N ALA A 139 -8.63 -6.94 13.99
CA ALA A 139 -9.62 -7.92 14.42
C ALA A 139 -10.69 -7.28 15.32
N GLY A 140 -11.88 -7.86 15.36
CA GLY A 140 -12.99 -7.40 16.22
C GLY A 140 -13.85 -6.28 15.62
N ASP A 141 -14.70 -5.70 16.46
CA ASP A 141 -15.66 -4.68 16.05
C ASP A 141 -14.97 -3.39 15.59
N CYS A 142 -15.49 -2.81 14.51
CA CYS A 142 -14.94 -1.58 13.97
C CYS A 142 -15.46 -0.35 14.73
N THR A 143 -14.56 0.32 15.44
CA THR A 143 -14.82 1.61 16.11
C THR A 143 -14.04 2.78 15.51
N SER A 144 -13.10 2.48 14.61
CA SER A 144 -12.28 3.46 13.88
C SER A 144 -11.79 2.86 12.55
N TRP A 145 -11.50 3.74 11.59
CA TRP A 145 -10.95 3.32 10.31
C TRP A 145 -9.90 4.30 9.82
N THR A 146 -8.64 3.94 10.00
CA THR A 146 -7.51 4.79 9.60
C THR A 146 -7.24 4.70 8.09
N VAL A 147 -7.16 5.84 7.43
CA VAL A 147 -6.76 5.99 6.02
C VAL A 147 -5.45 6.76 5.91
N LEU A 148 -4.68 6.46 4.87
CA LEU A 148 -3.51 7.22 4.47
C LEU A 148 -3.96 8.47 3.70
N GLN A 149 -3.44 9.62 4.07
CA GLN A 149 -3.62 10.88 3.35
C GLN A 149 -2.27 11.29 2.76
N LEU A 150 -2.22 11.50 1.45
CA LEU A 150 -1.02 11.96 0.76
C LEU A 150 -1.30 13.32 0.11
N THR A 151 -0.32 14.21 0.14
CA THR A 151 -0.38 15.51 -0.54
C THR A 151 0.81 15.64 -1.47
N ASP A 152 0.54 16.07 -2.70
CA ASP A 152 1.56 16.35 -3.73
C ASP A 152 1.30 17.70 -4.41
N GLY A 153 1.79 17.89 -5.64
CA GLY A 153 1.57 19.11 -6.42
C GLY A 153 0.17 19.25 -7.03
N SER A 154 -0.58 18.15 -7.14
CA SER A 154 -1.92 18.10 -7.73
C SER A 154 -3.04 18.25 -6.69
N GLY A 155 -2.78 17.89 -5.44
CA GLY A 155 -3.77 18.01 -4.39
C GLY A 155 -3.49 17.11 -3.20
N THR A 156 -4.57 16.73 -2.51
CA THR A 156 -4.54 15.76 -1.41
C THR A 156 -5.55 14.66 -1.70
N GLN A 157 -5.11 13.42 -1.52
CA GLN A 157 -5.86 12.20 -1.77
C GLN A 157 -5.90 11.32 -0.52
N LEU A 158 -6.93 10.48 -0.41
CA LEU A 158 -7.06 9.48 0.64
C LEU A 158 -6.93 8.08 0.05
N SER A 159 -6.21 7.19 0.72
CA SER A 159 -6.15 5.78 0.34
C SER A 159 -6.35 4.88 1.57
N SER A 160 -7.04 3.76 1.38
CA SER A 160 -7.34 2.80 2.43
C SER A 160 -6.52 1.52 2.27
N ASP A 161 -6.05 0.99 3.39
CA ASP A 161 -5.46 -0.34 3.42
C ASP A 161 -6.56 -1.41 3.44
N LEU A 162 -6.75 -2.09 2.31
CA LEU A 162 -7.68 -3.22 2.15
C LEU A 162 -6.96 -4.59 2.05
N GLY A 163 -5.68 -4.66 2.40
CA GLY A 163 -4.88 -5.89 2.37
C GLY A 163 -3.99 -6.06 1.13
N GLU A 164 -4.28 -5.33 0.05
CA GLU A 164 -3.51 -5.36 -1.21
C GLU A 164 -2.19 -4.57 -1.14
N LEU A 165 -1.27 -4.79 -2.08
CA LEU A 165 0.00 -4.03 -2.11
C LEU A 165 -0.19 -2.54 -2.46
N VAL A 166 -1.22 -2.24 -3.25
CA VAL A 166 -1.59 -0.88 -3.63
C VAL A 166 -2.79 -0.49 -2.76
N PRO A 167 -2.71 0.59 -1.96
CA PRO A 167 -3.84 1.02 -1.15
C PRO A 167 -4.95 1.60 -2.05
N ALA A 168 -6.21 1.32 -1.70
CA ALA A 168 -7.36 1.73 -2.51
C ALA A 168 -7.62 3.23 -2.41
N HIS A 169 -7.57 3.96 -3.53
CA HIS A 169 -7.89 5.39 -3.58
C HIS A 169 -9.37 5.63 -3.27
N LEU A 170 -9.64 6.51 -2.30
CA LEU A 170 -10.98 6.88 -1.91
C LEU A 170 -11.39 8.16 -2.64
N THR A 171 -12.44 8.04 -3.44
CA THR A 171 -13.07 9.15 -4.15
C THR A 171 -14.47 9.41 -3.62
N ALA A 172 -15.03 10.58 -3.91
CA ALA A 172 -16.41 10.93 -3.57
C ALA A 172 -17.07 11.62 -4.77
N GLY A 173 -18.41 11.57 -4.83
CA GLY A 173 -19.19 12.15 -5.92
C GLY A 173 -20.09 11.13 -6.60
N ARG A 174 -20.51 11.43 -7.83
CA ARG A 174 -21.41 10.56 -8.60
C ARG A 174 -20.59 9.63 -9.50
N PRO A 175 -21.12 8.44 -9.86
CA PRO A 175 -20.51 7.61 -10.88
C PRO A 175 -20.23 8.41 -12.16
N GLY A 176 -19.01 8.30 -12.71
CA GLY A 176 -18.56 9.04 -13.89
C GLY A 176 -18.16 10.50 -13.65
N SER A 177 -18.32 11.02 -12.43
CA SER A 177 -17.89 12.36 -12.03
C SER A 177 -17.50 12.38 -10.56
N THR A 178 -16.40 11.70 -10.27
CA THR A 178 -15.80 11.60 -8.93
C THR A 178 -14.72 12.65 -8.74
N GLY A 179 -14.50 13.04 -7.49
CA GLY A 179 -13.36 13.85 -7.06
C GLY A 179 -12.73 13.28 -5.80
N GLU A 180 -11.73 13.99 -5.27
CA GLU A 180 -11.04 13.59 -4.05
C GLU A 180 -11.97 13.57 -2.83
N ALA A 181 -11.88 12.53 -2.00
CA ALA A 181 -12.69 12.39 -0.78
C ALA A 181 -12.21 13.30 0.38
N THR A 182 -11.20 14.13 0.18
CA THR A 182 -10.55 14.94 1.23
C THR A 182 -11.35 16.15 1.68
N GLY A 183 -12.31 16.62 0.87
CA GLY A 183 -13.20 17.72 1.22
C GLY A 183 -14.21 17.34 2.31
N ALA A 184 -14.73 18.34 3.03
CA ALA A 184 -15.66 18.11 4.15
C ALA A 184 -16.90 17.30 3.75
N GLU A 185 -17.46 17.52 2.55
CA GLU A 185 -18.56 16.72 2.02
C GLU A 185 -18.16 15.26 1.77
N GLY A 186 -17.02 15.02 1.13
CA GLY A 186 -16.51 13.68 0.86
C GLY A 186 -16.21 12.89 2.14
N LEU A 187 -15.59 13.54 3.13
CA LEU A 187 -15.33 12.95 4.44
C LEU A 187 -16.63 12.55 5.16
N ARG A 188 -17.63 13.43 5.16
CA ARG A 188 -18.95 13.12 5.75
C ARG A 188 -19.68 12.01 5.00
N ALA A 189 -19.54 11.96 3.68
CA ALA A 189 -20.13 10.90 2.86
C ALA A 189 -19.51 9.52 3.18
N TRP A 190 -18.19 9.46 3.39
CA TRP A 190 -17.50 8.20 3.73
C TRP A 190 -17.66 7.75 5.18
N ALA A 191 -17.79 8.68 6.14
CA ALA A 191 -17.83 8.38 7.56
C ALA A 191 -18.81 7.25 7.97
N PRO A 192 -20.08 7.22 7.52
CA PRO A 192 -21.01 6.14 7.87
C PRO A 192 -20.64 4.78 7.24
N PHE A 193 -19.84 4.75 6.16
CA PHE A 193 -19.43 3.54 5.45
C PHE A 193 -18.00 3.10 5.79
N ALA A 194 -17.28 3.86 6.61
CA ALA A 194 -15.87 3.65 6.89
C ALA A 194 -15.58 2.20 7.36
N CYS A 195 -16.44 1.66 8.23
CA CYS A 195 -16.30 0.28 8.72
C CYS A 195 -16.74 -0.78 7.69
N SER A 196 -17.65 -0.43 6.78
CA SER A 196 -18.10 -1.33 5.71
C SER A 196 -17.00 -1.63 4.69
N LEU A 197 -15.96 -0.79 4.60
CA LEU A 197 -14.76 -1.05 3.80
C LEU A 197 -14.07 -2.38 4.14
N ALA A 198 -14.32 -2.96 5.33
CA ALA A 198 -13.85 -4.30 5.66
C ALA A 198 -14.38 -5.39 4.71
N ALA A 199 -15.58 -5.20 4.14
CA ALA A 199 -16.18 -6.14 3.20
C ALA A 199 -15.48 -6.17 1.83
N GLU A 200 -14.71 -5.13 1.51
CA GLU A 200 -14.00 -4.95 0.23
C GLU A 200 -12.55 -5.47 0.28
N ARG A 201 -12.18 -6.23 1.33
CA ARG A 201 -10.87 -6.88 1.42
C ARG A 201 -10.85 -8.12 0.52
N ALA A 202 -9.73 -8.34 -0.15
CA ALA A 202 -9.47 -9.54 -0.93
C ALA A 202 -9.13 -10.76 -0.06
#